data_AF-A0A924HRQ0-F1
#
_entry.id   AF-A0A924HRQ0-F1
#
_cell.length_a   1.000
_cell.length_b   1.000
_cell.length_c   1.000
_cell.angle_alpha   90.00
_cell.angle_beta   90.00
_cell.angle_gamma   90.00
#
_symmetry.space_group_name_H-M   'P 1'
#
loop_
_entity.id
_entity.type
_entity.pdbx_description
1 polymer ?
#
loop_
_entity_poly.entity_id
_entity_poly.type
_entity_poly.pdbx_seq_one_letter_code
_entity_poly.pdbx_strand_id
1 'polypeptide(L)'
;MLRTKLITGTLLFFLANTAFGQKYELIKNDNQRLNYMGRITQTDSVASFYWCGTSVQIKVKNSPSVKVILGENIDVNYYDVIIDGKYASKIKVLKGKNNYTVATNLNKGAHTIQLFKATNTDERITKFYGFLVEENAKVLKQHIKQPVMMEYFGDSITAGHGIEVPDGMEDTYFAEYFNNYYTYAAITARHFNAQYYNTSKSGIGITVSWDSAIMPEIYDRLNPNDSTNKWYFSKYQPNIVVVNLFQNDNSLVVKPEHVQFRKRFSNTKPTEEFIINAYKDFISSLRKVYPNANIVCVLGNMDVVNEGSKWPGYVKDAVSQLNDQKVFVDIFKPKNSAGHPRIKEQKAMADELIRFIKTNNLAK
;
A
#
# COMPACT_ATOMS: atom_id res chain seq x y z
N MET A 1 -71.94 52.13 7.33
CA MET A 1 -70.80 52.80 8.00
C MET A 1 -70.88 52.39 9.46
N LEU A 2 -70.03 51.57 10.08
CA LEU A 2 -68.57 51.46 10.07
C LEU A 2 -68.12 49.98 10.11
N ARG A 3 -67.11 49.63 9.31
CA ARG A 3 -66.16 48.52 9.56
C ARG A 3 -65.13 49.06 10.60
N THR A 4 -64.32 48.32 11.37
CA THR A 4 -63.46 47.19 11.01
C THR A 4 -62.64 46.73 12.24
N LYS A 5 -62.49 45.41 12.38
CA LYS A 5 -61.30 44.62 12.83
C LYS A 5 -60.74 44.77 14.26
N LEU A 6 -60.98 43.73 15.06
CA LEU A 6 -60.05 43.24 16.09
C LEU A 6 -58.76 42.74 15.42
N ILE A 7 -57.61 43.19 15.90
CA ILE A 7 -56.29 42.65 15.55
C ILE A 7 -55.88 41.71 16.68
N THR A 8 -55.97 40.41 16.44
CA THR A 8 -55.32 39.39 17.27
C THR A 8 -53.83 39.34 16.91
N GLY A 9 -52.98 39.83 17.81
CA GLY A 9 -51.53 39.72 17.69
C GLY A 9 -51.06 38.32 18.05
N THR A 10 -50.67 37.53 17.05
CA THR A 10 -50.00 36.24 17.25
C THR A 10 -48.54 36.50 17.61
N LEU A 11 -48.15 36.23 18.86
CA LEU A 11 -46.74 36.21 19.29
C LEU A 11 -46.06 34.99 18.63
N LEU A 12 -45.27 35.23 17.58
CA LEU A 12 -44.36 34.23 17.03
C LEU A 12 -43.14 34.10 17.94
N PHE A 13 -43.08 33.03 18.73
CA PHE A 13 -41.85 32.59 19.38
C PHE A 13 -40.87 32.09 18.31
N PHE A 14 -39.88 32.90 17.98
CA PHE A 14 -38.70 32.43 17.25
C PHE A 14 -37.87 31.55 18.20
N LEU A 15 -38.06 30.23 18.11
CA LEU A 15 -37.07 29.26 18.61
C LEU A 15 -35.82 29.40 17.73
N ALA A 16 -34.85 30.18 18.21
CA ALA A 16 -33.50 30.18 17.65
C ALA A 16 -32.88 28.81 17.93
N ASN A 17 -32.96 27.90 16.96
CA ASN A 17 -32.11 26.72 16.91
C ASN A 17 -30.66 27.19 16.79
N THR A 18 -30.01 27.37 17.92
CA THR A 18 -28.56 27.49 17.98
C THR A 18 -28.01 26.11 17.64
N ALA A 19 -27.76 25.87 16.36
CA ALA A 19 -26.90 24.79 15.93
C ALA A 19 -25.51 25.11 16.50
N PHE A 20 -25.21 24.59 17.70
CA PHE A 20 -23.84 24.59 18.21
C PHE A 20 -23.00 23.85 17.17
N GLY A 21 -22.22 24.60 16.40
CA GLY A 21 -21.29 24.04 15.43
C GLY A 21 -20.41 23.04 16.14
N GLN A 22 -20.40 21.81 15.65
CA GLN A 22 -19.57 20.74 16.21
C GLN A 22 -18.11 21.16 16.13
N LYS A 23 -17.47 21.34 17.29
CA LYS A 23 -16.07 21.76 17.39
C LYS A 23 -15.15 20.55 17.30
N TYR A 24 -14.07 20.70 16.55
CA TYR A 24 -13.07 19.65 16.33
C TYR A 24 -11.69 20.10 16.83
N GLU A 25 -10.97 19.20 17.50
CA GLU A 25 -9.55 19.29 17.81
C GLU A 25 -8.73 18.67 16.66
N LEU A 26 -7.66 19.36 16.24
CA LEU A 26 -6.68 18.82 15.30
C LEU A 26 -5.61 18.01 16.03
N ILE A 27 -5.60 16.71 15.75
CA ILE A 27 -4.52 15.80 16.13
C ILE A 27 -3.49 15.81 15.00
N LYS A 28 -2.48 16.67 15.16
CA LYS A 28 -1.42 16.89 14.18
C LYS A 28 -0.67 15.63 13.80
N ASN A 29 -0.07 15.65 12.61
CA ASN A 29 0.67 14.54 12.03
C ASN A 29 1.82 14.01 12.90
N ASP A 30 2.48 14.85 13.70
CA ASP A 30 3.60 14.50 14.58
C ASP A 30 3.17 13.99 15.97
N ASN A 31 1.86 13.88 16.21
CA ASN A 31 1.35 13.43 17.50
C ASN A 31 1.77 11.97 17.77
N GLN A 32 2.43 11.75 18.92
CA GLN A 32 2.96 10.45 19.35
C GLN A 32 1.88 9.36 19.61
N ARG A 33 0.59 9.72 19.55
CA ARG A 33 -0.52 8.76 19.65
C ARG A 33 -0.95 8.23 18.28
N LEU A 34 -0.43 8.79 17.19
CA LEU A 34 -0.62 8.25 15.84
C LEU A 34 0.38 7.13 15.59
N ASN A 35 -0.07 6.09 14.91
CA ASN A 35 0.78 4.98 14.50
C ASN A 35 0.87 4.94 12.98
N TYR A 36 2.09 5.00 12.45
CA TYR A 36 2.35 4.97 11.01
C TYR A 36 2.94 3.63 10.58
N MET A 37 2.65 3.24 9.34
CA MET A 37 3.35 2.16 8.65
C MET A 37 3.72 2.61 7.24
N GLY A 38 4.86 2.12 6.75
CA GLY A 38 5.43 2.48 5.46
C GLY A 38 6.55 3.51 5.55
N ARG A 39 7.16 3.79 4.40
CA ARG A 39 8.25 4.76 4.28
C ARG A 39 7.66 6.16 4.17
N ILE A 40 7.73 6.92 5.26
CA ILE A 40 7.16 8.27 5.35
C ILE A 40 8.23 9.33 5.60
N THR A 41 7.99 10.52 5.04
CA THR A 41 8.68 11.74 5.46
C THR A 41 7.77 12.47 6.44
N GLN A 42 8.28 12.88 7.60
CA GLN A 42 7.51 13.62 8.59
C GLN A 42 8.23 14.92 8.93
N THR A 43 7.49 16.02 8.90
CA THR A 43 7.89 17.35 9.38
C THR A 43 6.90 17.84 10.42
N ASP A 44 7.14 19.00 11.03
CA ASP A 44 6.24 19.61 12.01
C ASP A 44 4.86 19.99 11.45
N SER A 45 4.70 19.99 10.12
CA SER A 45 3.46 20.40 9.45
C SER A 45 2.73 19.29 8.70
N VAL A 46 3.45 18.29 8.18
CA VAL A 46 2.87 17.22 7.37
C VAL A 46 3.65 15.90 7.49
N ALA A 47 2.94 14.79 7.34
CA ALA A 47 3.54 13.52 6.94
C ALA A 47 3.25 13.27 5.45
N SER A 48 4.26 12.90 4.67
CA SER A 48 4.13 12.62 3.24
C SER A 48 4.08 11.12 2.98
N PHE A 49 3.05 10.68 2.25
CA PHE A 49 2.84 9.29 1.84
C PHE A 49 3.13 9.16 0.34
N TYR A 50 3.96 8.17 0.00
CA TYR A 50 4.40 7.93 -1.38
C TYR A 50 3.98 6.52 -1.84
N TRP A 51 4.53 5.50 -1.19
CA TRP A 51 4.31 4.11 -1.52
C TRP A 51 2.89 3.66 -1.18
N CYS A 52 2.29 2.84 -2.05
CA CYS A 52 1.03 2.14 -1.75
C CYS A 52 1.12 1.36 -0.42
N GLY A 53 -0.01 1.16 0.26
CA GLY A 53 -0.04 0.48 1.55
C GLY A 53 0.47 1.29 2.75
N THR A 54 1.04 2.49 2.53
CA THR A 54 1.34 3.44 3.61
C THR A 54 0.07 3.73 4.40
N SER A 55 0.15 3.72 5.73
CA SER A 55 -1.01 3.93 6.57
C SER A 55 -0.73 4.75 7.83
N VAL A 56 -1.79 5.35 8.36
CA VAL A 56 -1.79 6.04 9.65
C VAL A 56 -3.04 5.65 10.44
N GLN A 57 -2.86 5.36 11.72
CA GLN A 57 -3.93 4.93 12.63
C GLN A 57 -4.01 5.84 13.85
N ILE A 58 -5.24 6.17 14.24
CA ILE A 58 -5.58 6.85 15.50
C ILE A 58 -6.52 5.96 16.31
N LYS A 59 -6.39 6.00 17.65
CA LYS A 59 -7.37 5.41 18.57
C LYS A 59 -8.09 6.53 19.32
N VAL A 60 -9.40 6.60 19.16
CA VAL A 60 -10.24 7.64 19.76
C VAL A 60 -11.29 7.01 20.66
N LYS A 61 -11.75 7.74 21.68
CA LYS A 61 -12.88 7.36 22.53
C LYS A 61 -13.84 8.54 22.64
N ASN A 62 -15.14 8.27 22.69
CA ASN A 62 -16.20 9.29 22.76
C ASN A 62 -16.21 10.27 21.58
N SER A 63 -15.82 9.85 20.36
CA SER A 63 -15.92 10.65 19.14
C SER A 63 -16.92 9.98 18.20
N PRO A 64 -18.16 10.48 18.04
CA PRO A 64 -19.13 9.88 17.12
C PRO A 64 -18.70 10.02 15.66
N SER A 65 -17.86 11.00 15.34
CA SER A 65 -17.24 11.16 14.02
C SER A 65 -15.74 11.39 14.09
N VAL A 66 -15.04 11.06 13.00
CA VAL A 66 -13.61 11.38 12.79
C VAL A 66 -13.43 11.84 11.35
N LYS A 67 -12.67 12.92 11.16
CA LYS A 67 -12.24 13.38 9.84
C LYS A 67 -10.72 13.34 9.72
N VAL A 68 -10.22 13.41 8.50
CA VAL A 68 -8.81 13.54 8.18
C VAL A 68 -8.58 14.73 7.26
N ILE A 69 -7.46 15.43 7.44
CA ILE A 69 -7.03 16.51 6.55
C ILE A 69 -5.90 15.98 5.66
N LEU A 70 -6.16 15.90 4.36
CA LEU A 70 -5.22 15.41 3.35
C LEU A 70 -5.00 16.46 2.27
N GLY A 71 -3.77 16.56 1.75
CA GLY A 71 -3.43 17.32 0.57
C GLY A 71 -2.85 16.43 -0.51
N GLU A 72 -3.43 16.42 -1.71
CA GLU A 72 -2.90 15.62 -2.83
C GLU A 72 -2.30 16.53 -3.92
N ASN A 73 -1.20 16.08 -4.55
CA ASN A 73 -0.53 16.83 -5.62
C ASN A 73 -1.19 16.67 -7.00
N ILE A 74 -1.84 15.53 -7.25
CA ILE A 74 -2.52 15.23 -8.51
C ILE A 74 -3.97 14.85 -8.29
N ASP A 75 -4.72 14.76 -9.39
CA ASP A 75 -6.12 14.39 -9.34
C ASP A 75 -6.30 12.89 -9.07
N VAL A 76 -7.19 12.61 -8.12
CA VAL A 76 -7.69 11.27 -7.75
C VAL A 76 -6.62 10.35 -7.14
N ASN A 77 -6.73 10.14 -5.83
CA ASN A 77 -6.05 9.07 -5.09
C ASN A 77 -7.09 8.36 -4.21
N TYR A 78 -6.88 7.10 -3.85
CA TYR A 78 -7.83 6.36 -3.03
C TYR A 78 -7.17 5.82 -1.76
N TYR A 79 -7.95 5.90 -0.68
CA TYR A 79 -7.59 5.36 0.62
C TYR A 79 -8.72 4.49 1.15
N ASP A 80 -8.36 3.34 1.72
CA ASP A 80 -9.29 2.57 2.52
C ASP A 80 -9.32 3.12 3.95
N VAL A 81 -10.50 3.07 4.53
CA VAL A 81 -10.76 3.33 5.93
C VAL A 81 -11.04 2.01 6.61
N ILE A 82 -10.29 1.72 7.67
CA ILE A 82 -10.43 0.54 8.49
C ILE A 82 -10.84 1.00 9.90
N ILE A 83 -11.96 0.47 10.40
CA ILE A 83 -12.48 0.76 11.74
C ILE A 83 -12.44 -0.53 12.56
N ASP A 84 -11.77 -0.51 13.71
CA ASP A 84 -11.63 -1.66 14.61
C ASP A 84 -11.09 -2.92 13.91
N GLY A 85 -10.16 -2.72 12.98
CA GLY A 85 -9.54 -3.80 12.19
C GLY A 85 -10.40 -4.34 11.05
N LYS A 86 -11.58 -3.76 10.79
CA LYS A 86 -12.49 -4.16 9.71
C LYS A 86 -12.56 -3.06 8.65
N TYR A 87 -12.54 -3.46 7.38
CA TYR A 87 -12.78 -2.54 6.27
C TYR A 87 -14.14 -1.84 6.44
N ALA A 88 -14.16 -0.52 6.30
CA ALA A 88 -15.36 0.30 6.45
C ALA A 88 -15.76 0.97 5.13
N SER A 89 -14.83 1.62 4.46
CA SER A 89 -15.10 2.32 3.20
C SER A 89 -13.82 2.61 2.42
N LYS A 90 -13.98 3.00 1.15
CA LYS A 90 -12.93 3.54 0.30
C LYS A 90 -13.26 4.99 -0.02
N ILE A 91 -12.34 5.91 0.22
CA ILE A 91 -12.53 7.35 -0.02
C ILE A 91 -11.73 7.80 -1.23
N LYS A 92 -12.34 8.69 -2.03
CA LYS A 92 -11.68 9.39 -3.13
C LYS A 92 -11.09 10.70 -2.62
N VAL A 93 -9.77 10.80 -2.68
CA VAL A 93 -9.00 12.01 -2.33
C VAL A 93 -8.72 12.79 -3.61
N LEU A 94 -8.92 14.09 -3.55
CA LEU A 94 -8.82 15.02 -4.68
C LEU A 94 -7.63 15.94 -4.46
N LYS A 95 -7.12 16.51 -5.55
CA LYS A 95 -6.04 17.48 -5.55
C LYS A 95 -6.34 18.64 -4.60
N GLY A 96 -5.28 19.14 -3.96
CA GLY A 96 -5.38 20.22 -2.98
C GLY A 96 -5.70 19.71 -1.57
N LYS A 97 -5.74 20.64 -0.60
CA LYS A 97 -5.94 20.35 0.82
C LYS A 97 -7.43 20.31 1.15
N ASN A 98 -7.91 19.14 1.56
CA ASN A 98 -9.32 18.86 1.81
C ASN A 98 -9.53 18.07 3.12
N ASN A 99 -10.76 18.12 3.64
CA ASN A 99 -11.18 17.34 4.80
C ASN A 99 -12.09 16.19 4.36
N TYR A 100 -11.83 14.98 4.87
CA TYR A 100 -12.60 13.78 4.55
C TYR A 100 -13.15 13.15 5.83
N THR A 101 -14.46 12.92 5.88
CA THR A 101 -15.06 12.15 6.97
C THR A 101 -14.71 10.68 6.79
N VAL A 102 -14.03 10.10 7.77
CA VAL A 102 -13.57 8.70 7.74
C VAL A 102 -14.33 7.83 8.73
N ALA A 103 -14.97 8.39 9.76
CA ALA A 103 -15.88 7.63 10.61
C ALA A 103 -17.09 8.48 10.99
N THR A 104 -18.25 7.82 11.08
CA THR A 104 -19.51 8.40 11.57
C THR A 104 -20.24 7.36 12.41
N ASN A 105 -21.18 7.81 13.23
CA ASN A 105 -22.04 6.96 14.05
C ASN A 105 -21.25 6.00 14.98
N LEU A 106 -20.06 6.40 15.42
CA LEU A 106 -19.30 5.64 16.41
C LEU A 106 -20.00 5.73 17.78
N ASN A 107 -20.03 4.62 18.50
CA ASN A 107 -20.61 4.61 19.84
C ASN A 107 -19.62 5.22 20.86
N LYS A 108 -20.04 5.35 22.14
CA LYS A 108 -19.22 5.93 23.22
C LYS A 108 -17.97 5.09 23.60
N GLY A 109 -17.69 4.00 22.88
CA GLY A 109 -16.53 3.14 23.05
C GLY A 109 -15.23 3.75 22.53
N ALA A 110 -14.16 2.99 22.67
CA ALA A 110 -12.89 3.29 22.01
C ALA A 110 -12.86 2.59 20.65
N HIS A 111 -12.50 3.32 19.61
CA HIS A 111 -12.40 2.84 18.25
C HIS A 111 -11.02 3.12 17.66
N THR A 112 -10.50 2.21 16.85
CA THR A 112 -9.34 2.49 15.99
C THR A 112 -9.81 2.88 14.60
N ILE A 113 -9.22 3.93 14.05
CA ILE A 113 -9.47 4.39 12.68
C ILE A 113 -8.12 4.42 11.98
N GLN A 114 -7.98 3.62 10.93
CA GLN A 114 -6.80 3.58 10.09
C GLN A 114 -7.15 4.04 8.68
N LEU A 115 -6.33 4.95 8.17
CA LEU A 115 -6.32 5.36 6.77
C LEU A 115 -5.20 4.58 6.06
N PHE A 116 -5.50 3.88 4.98
CA PHE A 116 -4.57 2.98 4.28
C PHE A 116 -4.53 3.31 2.78
N LYS A 117 -3.37 3.65 2.22
CA LYS A 117 -3.24 4.05 0.81
C LYS A 117 -3.54 2.87 -0.12
N ALA A 118 -4.68 2.93 -0.83
CA ALA A 118 -5.15 1.85 -1.69
C ALA A 118 -4.51 1.91 -3.09
N THR A 119 -4.33 3.12 -3.64
CA THR A 119 -3.81 3.31 -5.00
C THR A 119 -2.31 3.00 -5.12
N ASN A 120 -1.92 2.57 -6.32
CA ASN A 120 -0.56 2.28 -6.77
C ASN A 120 0.49 3.34 -6.37
N THR A 121 1.76 2.92 -6.39
CA THR A 121 2.90 3.84 -6.31
C THR A 121 3.20 4.42 -7.70
N ASP A 122 3.09 5.73 -7.82
CA ASP A 122 3.32 6.50 -9.03
C ASP A 122 3.68 7.96 -8.65
N GLU A 123 3.28 8.97 -9.42
CA GLU A 123 3.49 10.38 -9.14
C GLU A 123 2.62 10.97 -8.01
N ARG A 124 1.67 10.21 -7.45
CA ARG A 124 0.80 10.60 -6.32
C ARG A 124 1.59 10.79 -5.03
N ILE A 125 1.43 11.94 -4.40
CA ILE A 125 2.04 12.29 -3.11
C ILE A 125 0.96 12.91 -2.23
N THR A 126 0.60 12.20 -1.17
CA THR A 126 -0.35 12.70 -0.18
C THR A 126 0.38 13.33 0.99
N LYS A 127 -0.02 14.55 1.35
CA LYS A 127 0.34 15.22 2.60
C LYS A 127 -0.78 14.99 3.62
N PHE A 128 -0.49 14.24 4.68
CA PHE A 128 -1.34 14.07 5.83
C PHE A 128 -1.03 15.17 6.87
N TYR A 129 -2.04 15.98 7.20
CA TYR A 129 -1.90 17.07 8.18
C TYR A 129 -2.36 16.66 9.58
N GLY A 130 -3.24 15.66 9.69
CA GLY A 130 -3.79 15.21 10.97
C GLY A 130 -5.22 14.70 10.89
N PHE A 131 -5.70 14.19 12.02
CA PHE A 131 -7.10 13.87 12.23
C PHE A 131 -7.83 15.01 12.91
N LEU A 132 -9.10 15.20 12.58
CA LEU A 132 -10.03 16.04 13.31
C LEU A 132 -10.94 15.13 14.13
N VAL A 133 -10.89 15.28 15.44
CA VAL A 133 -11.72 14.57 16.42
C VAL A 133 -12.55 15.59 17.19
N GLU A 134 -13.69 15.21 17.74
CA GLU A 134 -14.53 16.15 18.49
C GLU A 134 -13.84 16.60 19.78
N GLU A 135 -14.02 17.85 20.24
CA GLU A 135 -13.29 18.41 21.40
C GLU A 135 -13.47 17.61 22.71
N ASN A 136 -14.57 16.86 22.84
CA ASN A 136 -14.85 16.00 23.99
C ASN A 136 -14.32 14.56 23.83
N ALA A 137 -13.76 14.23 22.67
CA ALA A 137 -13.13 12.94 22.43
C ALA A 137 -11.80 12.82 23.18
N LYS A 138 -11.40 11.58 23.46
CA LYS A 138 -10.07 11.26 24.00
C LYS A 138 -9.26 10.51 22.97
N VAL A 139 -8.09 11.03 22.62
CA VAL A 139 -7.11 10.29 21.83
C VAL A 139 -6.29 9.41 22.77
N LEU A 140 -6.31 8.10 22.52
CA LEU A 140 -5.68 7.11 23.38
C LEU A 140 -4.30 6.73 22.82
N LYS A 141 -3.35 6.46 23.72
CA LYS A 141 -2.10 5.79 23.33
C LYS A 141 -2.42 4.39 22.80
N GLN A 142 -1.69 3.98 21.77
CA GLN A 142 -1.86 2.68 21.14
C GLN A 142 -0.71 1.77 21.57
N HIS A 143 -1.02 0.69 22.28
CA HIS A 143 -0.04 -0.35 22.60
C HIS A 143 -0.05 -1.38 21.48
N ILE A 144 0.54 -1.04 20.34
CA ILE A 144 0.58 -1.92 19.17
C ILE A 144 1.76 -2.88 19.37
N LYS A 145 1.45 -4.12 19.76
CA LYS A 145 2.41 -5.22 19.72
C LYS A 145 2.33 -5.87 18.35
N GLN A 146 3.12 -5.37 17.40
CA GLN A 146 3.35 -6.02 16.11
C GLN A 146 4.81 -6.44 16.07
N PRO A 147 5.14 -7.60 16.68
CA PRO A 147 6.53 -8.04 16.78
C PRO A 147 7.10 -8.42 15.42
N VAL A 148 6.25 -8.87 14.50
CA VAL A 148 6.64 -9.23 13.15
C VAL A 148 6.62 -7.99 12.27
N MET A 149 7.72 -7.75 11.57
CA MET A 149 7.89 -6.70 10.59
C MET A 149 8.09 -7.33 9.22
N MET A 150 7.28 -6.93 8.25
CA MET A 150 7.37 -7.41 6.87
C MET A 150 7.62 -6.26 5.90
N GLU A 151 8.45 -6.51 4.89
CA GLU A 151 8.55 -5.64 3.72
C GLU A 151 8.43 -6.42 2.42
N TYR A 152 7.66 -5.88 1.49
CA TYR A 152 7.40 -6.47 0.19
C TYR A 152 8.03 -5.62 -0.90
N PHE A 153 8.79 -6.25 -1.79
CA PHE A 153 9.31 -5.66 -3.02
C PHE A 153 8.62 -6.33 -4.21
N GLY A 154 8.01 -5.54 -5.09
CA GLY A 154 7.29 -6.14 -6.21
C GLY A 154 6.81 -5.18 -7.27
N ASP A 155 5.98 -5.72 -8.15
CA ASP A 155 5.37 -4.98 -9.26
C ASP A 155 3.88 -4.72 -9.06
N SER A 156 3.12 -4.65 -10.15
CA SER A 156 1.67 -4.40 -10.16
C SER A 156 0.88 -5.42 -9.35
N ILE A 157 1.34 -6.67 -9.29
CA ILE A 157 0.69 -7.73 -8.50
C ILE A 157 0.76 -7.40 -7.01
N THR A 158 1.91 -6.89 -6.56
CA THR A 158 2.15 -6.50 -5.15
C THR A 158 1.56 -5.12 -4.84
N ALA A 159 1.40 -4.26 -5.84
CA ALA A 159 0.76 -2.95 -5.70
C ALA A 159 -0.78 -3.04 -5.60
N GLY A 160 -1.38 -4.11 -6.15
CA GLY A 160 -2.84 -4.29 -6.21
C GLY A 160 -3.46 -3.67 -7.46
N HIS A 161 -2.77 -3.73 -8.60
CA HIS A 161 -3.26 -3.25 -9.88
C HIS A 161 -4.47 -4.05 -10.34
N GLY A 162 -5.54 -3.34 -10.71
CA GLY A 162 -6.73 -3.94 -11.30
C GLY A 162 -7.49 -4.90 -10.37
N ILE A 163 -7.12 -5.00 -9.09
CA ILE A 163 -7.64 -6.02 -8.18
C ILE A 163 -9.15 -5.92 -7.96
N GLU A 164 -9.73 -4.73 -8.12
CA GLU A 164 -11.16 -4.44 -7.97
C GLU A 164 -11.89 -4.27 -9.32
N VAL A 165 -11.23 -4.50 -10.45
CA VAL A 165 -11.94 -4.53 -11.75
C VAL A 165 -12.95 -5.68 -11.73
N PRO A 166 -14.20 -5.45 -12.16
CA PRO A 166 -15.22 -6.49 -12.19
C PRO A 166 -14.81 -7.72 -13.02
N ASP A 167 -15.25 -8.89 -12.57
CA ASP A 167 -15.05 -10.14 -13.31
C ASP A 167 -15.66 -10.03 -14.72
N GLY A 168 -14.92 -10.51 -15.72
CA GLY A 168 -15.31 -10.45 -17.14
C GLY A 168 -14.99 -9.13 -17.84
N MET A 169 -14.47 -8.11 -17.14
CA MET A 169 -13.95 -6.90 -17.77
C MET A 169 -12.45 -6.97 -18.03
N GLU A 170 -12.04 -6.30 -19.11
CA GLU A 170 -10.63 -6.04 -19.38
C GLU A 170 -10.00 -5.23 -18.26
N ASP A 171 -8.70 -5.43 -18.08
CA ASP A 171 -7.96 -4.72 -17.07
C ASP A 171 -7.81 -3.23 -17.37
N THR A 172 -7.59 -2.44 -16.33
CA THR A 172 -7.50 -0.99 -16.49
C THR A 172 -6.54 -0.35 -15.51
N TYR A 173 -6.02 0.80 -15.95
CA TYR A 173 -5.10 1.68 -15.22
C TYR A 173 -5.85 2.74 -14.40
N PHE A 174 -7.18 2.70 -14.31
CA PHE A 174 -7.91 3.67 -13.49
C PHE A 174 -7.66 3.44 -12.00
N ALA A 175 -7.24 4.51 -11.31
CA ALA A 175 -6.85 4.51 -9.89
C ALA A 175 -7.90 3.91 -8.94
N GLU A 176 -9.18 3.93 -9.34
CA GLU A 176 -10.30 3.39 -8.55
C GLU A 176 -10.32 1.86 -8.47
N TYR A 177 -9.69 1.16 -9.42
CA TYR A 177 -9.61 -0.30 -9.40
C TYR A 177 -8.33 -0.84 -8.77
N PHE A 178 -7.47 0.05 -8.28
CA PHE A 178 -6.32 -0.33 -7.46
C PHE A 178 -6.75 -0.46 -6.01
N ASN A 179 -6.32 -1.54 -5.35
CA ASN A 179 -6.51 -1.68 -3.93
C ASN A 179 -5.41 -2.54 -3.27
N ASN A 180 -4.44 -1.86 -2.66
CA ASN A 180 -3.35 -2.51 -1.95
C ASN A 180 -3.83 -3.34 -0.74
N TYR A 181 -4.93 -2.97 -0.08
CA TYR A 181 -5.44 -3.65 1.12
C TYR A 181 -5.85 -5.11 0.84
N TYR A 182 -6.29 -5.42 -0.38
CA TYR A 182 -6.68 -6.77 -0.80
C TYR A 182 -5.54 -7.59 -1.43
N THR A 183 -4.31 -7.06 -1.48
CA THR A 183 -3.16 -7.80 -2.04
C THR A 183 -2.75 -8.99 -1.17
N TYR A 184 -2.14 -10.00 -1.78
CA TYR A 184 -1.56 -11.13 -1.07
C TYR A 184 -0.61 -10.69 0.04
N ALA A 185 0.15 -9.62 -0.22
CA ALA A 185 1.09 -9.00 0.69
C ALA A 185 0.40 -8.42 1.94
N ALA A 186 -0.63 -7.58 1.73
CA ALA A 186 -1.35 -6.96 2.84
C ALA A 186 -2.17 -7.99 3.64
N ILE A 187 -2.78 -8.98 2.98
CA ILE A 187 -3.51 -10.08 3.64
C ILE A 187 -2.54 -10.90 4.51
N THR A 188 -1.37 -11.25 3.99
CA THR A 188 -0.34 -12.01 4.73
C THR A 188 0.12 -11.24 5.96
N ALA A 189 0.44 -9.94 5.83
CA ALA A 189 0.85 -9.13 6.96
C ALA A 189 -0.24 -9.03 8.05
N ARG A 190 -1.52 -8.85 7.66
CA ARG A 190 -2.64 -8.86 8.61
C ARG A 190 -2.79 -10.20 9.32
N HIS A 191 -2.62 -11.32 8.60
CA HIS A 191 -2.69 -12.67 9.17
C HIS A 191 -1.70 -12.87 10.33
N PHE A 192 -0.49 -12.33 10.21
CA PHE A 192 0.54 -12.41 11.25
C PHE A 192 0.53 -11.24 12.24
N ASN A 193 -0.46 -10.34 12.16
CA ASN A 193 -0.46 -9.07 12.90
C ASN A 193 0.91 -8.37 12.79
N ALA A 194 1.41 -8.25 11.57
CA ALA A 194 2.72 -7.70 11.26
C ALA A 194 2.64 -6.22 10.87
N GLN A 195 3.73 -5.48 11.12
CA GLN A 195 3.97 -4.22 10.43
C GLN A 195 4.13 -4.48 8.93
N TYR A 196 3.58 -3.58 8.12
CA TYR A 196 3.50 -3.75 6.68
C TYR A 196 4.16 -2.60 5.94
N TYR A 197 5.22 -2.91 5.21
CA TYR A 197 5.89 -2.00 4.28
C TYR A 197 5.77 -2.58 2.87
N ASN A 198 5.37 -1.76 1.91
CA ASN A 198 5.22 -2.16 0.51
C ASN A 198 6.03 -1.21 -0.39
N THR A 199 7.09 -1.74 -0.98
CA THR A 199 7.97 -1.07 -1.94
C THR A 199 7.72 -1.70 -3.31
N SER A 200 6.53 -1.47 -3.85
CA SER A 200 6.14 -1.94 -5.20
C SER A 200 5.68 -0.81 -6.10
N LYS A 201 5.83 -1.02 -7.41
CA LYS A 201 5.41 -0.11 -8.46
C LYS A 201 4.90 -0.90 -9.67
N SER A 202 3.71 -0.58 -10.16
CA SER A 202 3.18 -1.22 -11.37
C SER A 202 4.15 -1.13 -12.55
N GLY A 203 4.32 -2.23 -13.27
CA GLY A 203 5.16 -2.32 -14.46
C GLY A 203 6.67 -2.37 -14.21
N ILE A 204 7.12 -2.39 -12.95
CA ILE A 204 8.54 -2.46 -12.62
C ILE A 204 9.11 -3.88 -12.76
N GLY A 205 10.31 -4.00 -13.28
CA GLY A 205 11.09 -5.22 -13.34
C GLY A 205 12.49 -5.04 -12.74
N ILE A 206 13.31 -6.08 -12.81
CA ILE A 206 14.68 -6.06 -12.27
C ILE A 206 15.68 -5.59 -13.33
N THR A 207 15.54 -6.04 -14.57
CA THR A 207 16.43 -5.73 -15.70
C THR A 207 15.80 -4.75 -16.68
N VAL A 208 14.48 -4.82 -16.86
CA VAL A 208 13.71 -3.94 -17.74
C VAL A 208 12.29 -3.73 -17.18
N SER A 209 11.74 -2.55 -17.39
CA SER A 209 10.40 -2.15 -16.92
C SER A 209 9.59 -1.53 -18.06
N TRP A 210 8.28 -1.39 -17.85
CA TRP A 210 7.42 -0.64 -18.77
C TRP A 210 7.75 0.86 -18.76
N ASP A 211 8.13 1.38 -17.59
CA ASP A 211 8.72 2.71 -17.41
C ASP A 211 10.25 2.70 -17.47
N SER A 212 10.88 3.87 -17.32
CA SER A 212 12.33 4.02 -17.34
C SER A 212 13.05 3.33 -16.16
N ALA A 213 12.48 3.41 -14.96
CA ALA A 213 13.13 2.94 -13.74
C ALA A 213 12.93 1.43 -13.52
N ILE A 214 13.98 0.74 -13.05
CA ILE A 214 13.93 -0.67 -12.59
C ILE A 214 14.00 -0.75 -11.06
N MET A 215 13.58 -1.87 -10.47
CA MET A 215 13.54 -2.02 -9.01
C MET A 215 14.91 -1.78 -8.33
N PRO A 216 16.04 -2.30 -8.85
CA PRO A 216 17.36 -2.00 -8.29
C PRO A 216 17.72 -0.50 -8.22
N GLU A 217 17.08 0.36 -9.01
CA GLU A 217 17.33 1.82 -9.01
C GLU A 217 16.44 2.58 -8.01
N ILE A 218 15.36 1.96 -7.52
CA ILE A 218 14.35 2.63 -6.69
C ILE A 218 14.09 1.97 -5.33
N TYR A 219 14.55 0.72 -5.11
CA TYR A 219 14.27 -0.04 -3.88
C TYR A 219 14.74 0.66 -2.61
N ASP A 220 15.74 1.55 -2.72
CA ASP A 220 16.35 2.31 -1.64
C ASP A 220 15.77 3.72 -1.49
N ARG A 221 14.71 4.08 -2.22
CA ARG A 221 14.12 5.41 -2.17
C ARG A 221 13.05 5.54 -1.11
N LEU A 222 13.04 6.68 -0.42
CA LEU A 222 11.93 7.11 0.43
C LEU A 222 10.80 7.67 -0.44
N ASN A 223 11.14 8.60 -1.34
CA ASN A 223 10.25 9.06 -2.40
C ASN A 223 10.63 8.34 -3.71
N PRO A 224 9.76 7.48 -4.28
CA PRO A 224 10.07 6.72 -5.50
C PRO A 224 10.47 7.61 -6.68
N ASN A 225 9.98 8.85 -6.72
CA ASN A 225 10.18 9.79 -7.82
C ASN A 225 11.40 10.71 -7.64
N ASP A 226 12.14 10.57 -6.55
CA ASP A 226 13.31 11.39 -6.24
C ASP A 226 14.52 10.48 -5.94
N SER A 227 15.47 10.44 -6.87
CA SER A 227 16.66 9.60 -6.75
C SER A 227 17.62 10.01 -5.62
N THR A 228 17.50 11.25 -5.12
CA THR A 228 18.33 11.77 -4.02
C THR A 228 17.73 11.49 -2.64
N ASN A 229 16.42 11.22 -2.60
CA ASN A 229 15.69 11.00 -1.36
C ASN A 229 15.66 9.52 -0.98
N LYS A 230 16.68 9.09 -0.23
CA LYS A 230 16.91 7.69 0.16
C LYS A 230 16.20 7.31 1.46
N TRP A 231 15.76 6.05 1.51
CA TRP A 231 15.26 5.41 2.70
C TRP A 231 16.42 5.01 3.61
N TYR A 232 16.30 5.38 4.89
CA TYR A 232 17.24 4.96 5.92
C TYR A 232 16.81 3.60 6.46
N PHE A 233 17.39 2.53 5.91
CA PHE A 233 17.09 1.14 6.26
C PHE A 233 17.24 0.81 7.76
N SER A 234 18.04 1.56 8.51
CA SER A 234 18.15 1.39 9.97
C SER A 234 16.87 1.75 10.72
N LYS A 235 15.93 2.51 10.12
CA LYS A 235 14.63 2.84 10.72
C LYS A 235 13.66 1.67 10.75
N TYR A 236 13.87 0.65 9.93
CA TYR A 236 12.98 -0.51 9.83
C TYR A 236 13.77 -1.74 9.38
N GLN A 237 13.92 -2.72 10.27
CA GLN A 237 14.67 -3.96 10.03
C GLN A 237 13.68 -5.13 10.05
N PRO A 238 13.08 -5.50 8.91
CA PRO A 238 12.02 -6.50 8.86
C PRO A 238 12.53 -7.90 9.26
N ASN A 239 11.66 -8.68 9.90
CA ASN A 239 11.89 -10.11 10.13
C ASN A 239 11.78 -10.90 8.82
N ILE A 240 10.86 -10.48 7.93
CA ILE A 240 10.58 -11.13 6.67
C ILE A 240 10.58 -10.10 5.54
N VAL A 241 11.34 -10.39 4.49
CA VAL A 241 11.31 -9.64 3.22
C VAL A 241 10.74 -10.56 2.16
N VAL A 242 9.78 -10.09 1.38
CA VAL A 242 9.17 -10.87 0.29
C VAL A 242 9.45 -10.15 -1.03
N VAL A 243 9.95 -10.88 -2.02
CA VAL A 243 10.28 -10.33 -3.34
C VAL A 243 9.46 -11.04 -4.40
N ASN A 244 8.57 -10.31 -5.09
CA ASN A 244 7.77 -10.83 -6.21
C ASN A 244 7.99 -9.95 -7.45
N LEU A 245 9.01 -10.31 -8.23
CA LEU A 245 9.50 -9.56 -9.40
C LEU A 245 9.86 -10.54 -10.51
N PHE A 246 10.00 -10.01 -11.73
CA PHE A 246 10.20 -10.68 -13.03
C PHE A 246 8.98 -10.84 -13.94
N GLN A 247 7.76 -10.52 -13.49
CA GLN A 247 6.60 -10.55 -14.41
C GLN A 247 6.82 -9.63 -15.62
N ASN A 248 7.32 -8.42 -15.38
CA ASN A 248 7.56 -7.43 -16.43
C ASN A 248 8.80 -7.75 -17.25
N ASP A 249 9.86 -8.27 -16.64
CA ASP A 249 11.03 -8.78 -17.36
C ASP A 249 10.62 -9.89 -18.35
N ASN A 250 9.84 -10.88 -17.91
CA ASN A 250 9.28 -11.92 -18.78
C ASN A 250 8.55 -11.36 -20.00
N SER A 251 7.78 -10.30 -19.78
CA SER A 251 6.96 -9.68 -20.82
C SER A 251 7.77 -8.87 -21.82
N LEU A 252 8.92 -8.33 -21.41
CA LEU A 252 9.66 -7.31 -22.15
C LEU A 252 10.98 -7.80 -22.75
N VAL A 253 11.66 -8.80 -22.16
CA VAL A 253 12.94 -9.31 -22.72
C VAL A 253 12.79 -10.01 -24.07
N VAL A 254 11.55 -10.21 -24.54
CA VAL A 254 11.20 -10.77 -25.85
C VAL A 254 10.69 -9.73 -26.84
N LYS A 255 10.73 -8.43 -26.49
CA LYS A 255 10.18 -7.32 -27.28
C LYS A 255 11.28 -6.33 -27.70
N PRO A 256 12.13 -6.66 -28.69
CA PRO A 256 13.21 -5.78 -29.13
C PRO A 256 12.74 -4.40 -29.65
N GLU A 257 11.49 -4.30 -30.09
CA GLU A 257 10.85 -3.08 -30.53
C GLU A 257 10.41 -2.15 -29.38
N HIS A 258 10.37 -2.63 -28.13
CA HIS A 258 9.94 -1.81 -26.99
C HIS A 258 11.03 -0.79 -26.61
N VAL A 259 10.63 0.47 -26.38
CA VAL A 259 11.58 1.57 -26.12
C VAL A 259 12.49 1.32 -24.91
N GLN A 260 11.95 0.75 -23.83
CA GLN A 260 12.76 0.45 -22.64
C GLN A 260 13.67 -0.75 -22.84
N PHE A 261 13.27 -1.73 -23.66
CA PHE A 261 14.15 -2.83 -24.03
C PHE A 261 15.37 -2.29 -24.77
N ARG A 262 15.16 -1.45 -25.79
CA ARG A 262 16.26 -0.84 -26.57
C ARG A 262 17.22 -0.04 -25.70
N LYS A 263 16.69 0.73 -24.75
CA LYS A 263 17.50 1.50 -23.80
C LYS A 263 18.34 0.63 -22.87
N ARG A 264 17.83 -0.54 -22.47
CA ARG A 264 18.51 -1.44 -21.53
C ARG A 264 19.48 -2.41 -22.21
N PHE A 265 19.18 -2.85 -23.43
CA PHE A 265 19.90 -3.94 -24.08
C PHE A 265 20.35 -3.69 -25.52
N SER A 266 20.17 -2.47 -26.06
CA SER A 266 20.66 -2.09 -27.40
C SER A 266 20.23 -3.05 -28.53
N ASN A 267 18.98 -3.56 -28.47
CA ASN A 267 18.40 -4.58 -29.37
C ASN A 267 18.94 -6.02 -29.21
N THR A 268 19.84 -6.29 -28.26
CA THR A 268 20.33 -7.64 -27.98
C THR A 268 19.51 -8.26 -26.85
N LYS A 269 18.94 -9.45 -27.07
CA LYS A 269 18.23 -10.17 -26.00
C LYS A 269 19.21 -10.54 -24.88
N PRO A 270 18.92 -10.24 -23.60
CA PRO A 270 19.77 -10.65 -22.49
C PRO A 270 19.85 -12.18 -22.41
N THR A 271 21.01 -12.69 -22.02
CA THR A 271 21.22 -14.13 -21.80
C THR A 271 20.51 -14.60 -20.52
N GLU A 272 20.26 -15.90 -20.40
CA GLU A 272 19.69 -16.49 -19.18
C GLU A 272 20.61 -16.24 -17.97
N GLU A 273 21.92 -16.39 -18.16
CA GLU A 273 22.93 -16.10 -17.14
C GLU A 273 22.86 -14.64 -16.64
N PHE A 274 22.70 -13.67 -17.55
CA PHE A 274 22.52 -12.27 -17.17
C PHE A 274 21.28 -12.06 -16.30
N ILE A 275 20.15 -12.66 -16.67
CA ILE A 275 18.89 -12.55 -15.92
C ILE A 275 19.05 -13.15 -14.51
N ILE A 276 19.64 -14.35 -14.41
CA ILE A 276 19.90 -15.03 -13.14
C ILE A 276 20.81 -14.18 -12.24
N ASN A 277 21.91 -13.66 -12.79
CA ASN A 277 22.84 -12.81 -12.04
C ASN A 277 22.17 -11.50 -11.58
N ALA A 278 21.33 -10.87 -12.41
CA ALA A 278 20.62 -9.66 -12.02
C ALA A 278 19.68 -9.86 -10.82
N TYR A 279 18.97 -11.00 -10.76
CA TYR A 279 18.15 -11.33 -9.58
C TYR A 279 19.01 -11.56 -8.35
N LYS A 280 20.09 -12.35 -8.49
CA LYS A 280 21.05 -12.64 -7.42
C LYS A 280 21.63 -11.34 -6.83
N ASP A 281 22.01 -10.40 -7.68
CA ASP A 281 22.58 -9.11 -7.26
C ASP A 281 21.56 -8.24 -6.52
N PHE A 282 20.29 -8.29 -6.95
CA PHE A 282 19.22 -7.59 -6.24
C PHE A 282 18.97 -8.18 -4.85
N ILE A 283 18.86 -9.51 -4.73
CA ILE A 283 18.71 -10.17 -3.42
C ILE A 283 19.94 -9.92 -2.52
N SER A 284 21.14 -9.94 -3.10
CA SER A 284 22.37 -9.59 -2.38
C SER A 284 22.34 -8.15 -1.85
N SER A 285 21.76 -7.22 -2.62
CA SER A 285 21.59 -5.82 -2.19
C SER A 285 20.61 -5.71 -1.02
N LEU A 286 19.52 -6.47 -1.03
CA LEU A 286 18.60 -6.55 0.11
C LEU A 286 19.26 -7.17 1.35
N ARG A 287 20.05 -8.25 1.19
CA ARG A 287 20.78 -8.86 2.31
C ARG A 287 21.74 -7.87 2.98
N LYS A 288 22.42 -7.00 2.22
CA LYS A 288 23.33 -5.98 2.77
C LYS A 288 22.63 -5.02 3.73
N VAL A 289 21.40 -4.62 3.42
CA VAL A 289 20.63 -3.67 4.25
C VAL A 289 19.75 -4.36 5.30
N TYR A 290 19.45 -5.65 5.11
CA TYR A 290 18.66 -6.51 5.99
C TYR A 290 19.43 -7.79 6.37
N PRO A 291 20.50 -7.68 7.17
CA PRO A 291 21.40 -8.80 7.46
C PRO A 291 20.71 -9.97 8.19
N ASN A 292 19.63 -9.70 8.93
CA ASN A 292 18.96 -10.71 9.76
C ASN A 292 17.68 -11.28 9.18
N ALA A 293 17.10 -10.65 8.16
CA ALA A 293 15.79 -10.98 7.62
C ALA A 293 15.75 -12.36 6.96
N ASN A 294 14.62 -13.04 7.05
CA ASN A 294 14.29 -14.13 6.15
C ASN A 294 13.80 -13.52 4.82
N ILE A 295 14.50 -13.75 3.72
CA ILE A 295 14.11 -13.26 2.40
C ILE A 295 13.38 -14.39 1.68
N VAL A 296 12.12 -14.18 1.31
CA VAL A 296 11.30 -15.14 0.57
C VAL A 296 11.12 -14.62 -0.86
N CYS A 297 11.86 -15.22 -1.78
CA CYS A 297 11.77 -14.95 -3.21
C CYS A 297 10.55 -15.70 -3.76
N VAL A 298 9.45 -14.97 -3.92
CA VAL A 298 8.26 -15.52 -4.56
C VAL A 298 8.21 -15.14 -6.04
N LEU A 299 7.44 -15.87 -6.82
CA LEU A 299 7.22 -15.54 -8.22
C LEU A 299 5.79 -15.89 -8.62
N GLY A 300 5.11 -14.96 -9.29
CA GLY A 300 3.79 -15.19 -9.87
C GLY A 300 2.71 -14.22 -9.36
N ASN A 301 1.43 -14.46 -9.63
CA ASN A 301 0.85 -15.68 -10.21
C ASN A 301 0.33 -15.53 -11.65
N MET A 302 0.84 -14.55 -12.39
CA MET A 302 0.52 -14.32 -13.81
C MET A 302 1.43 -15.14 -14.75
N ASP A 303 1.57 -14.72 -16.00
CA ASP A 303 2.20 -15.50 -17.08
C ASP A 303 3.64 -15.94 -16.82
N VAL A 304 4.37 -15.25 -15.94
CA VAL A 304 5.75 -15.62 -15.59
C VAL A 304 5.85 -17.02 -14.95
N VAL A 305 4.75 -17.56 -14.42
CA VAL A 305 4.68 -18.92 -13.84
C VAL A 305 3.79 -19.88 -14.63
N ASN A 306 3.37 -19.53 -15.86
CA ASN A 306 2.63 -20.45 -16.71
C ASN A 306 3.47 -21.69 -17.05
N GLU A 307 2.80 -22.79 -17.41
CA GLU A 307 3.45 -24.03 -17.82
C GLU A 307 4.47 -23.79 -18.94
N GLY A 308 5.66 -24.38 -18.81
CA GLY A 308 6.78 -24.19 -19.74
C GLY A 308 7.61 -22.91 -19.51
N SER A 309 7.23 -22.04 -18.57
CA SER A 309 8.05 -20.88 -18.20
C SER A 309 9.39 -21.30 -17.59
N LYS A 310 10.47 -20.70 -18.06
CA LYS A 310 11.83 -20.86 -17.50
C LYS A 310 12.09 -20.00 -16.27
N TRP A 311 11.29 -18.96 -16.03
CA TRP A 311 11.51 -17.96 -14.98
C TRP A 311 11.51 -18.51 -13.55
N PRO A 312 10.66 -19.49 -13.18
CA PRO A 312 10.80 -20.19 -11.91
C PRO A 312 12.18 -20.83 -11.72
N GLY A 313 12.79 -21.33 -12.80
CA GLY A 313 14.17 -21.82 -12.81
C GLY A 313 15.18 -20.72 -12.52
N TYR A 314 15.06 -19.57 -13.18
CA TYR A 314 15.98 -18.44 -12.98
C TYR A 314 16.01 -17.95 -11.53
N VAL A 315 14.85 -17.86 -10.87
CA VAL A 315 14.78 -17.48 -9.44
C VAL A 315 15.44 -18.55 -8.55
N LYS A 316 15.18 -19.83 -8.81
CA LYS A 316 15.81 -20.95 -8.07
C LYS A 316 17.32 -20.96 -8.24
N ASP A 317 17.81 -20.76 -9.46
CA ASP A 317 19.24 -20.74 -9.77
C ASP A 317 19.93 -19.53 -9.14
N ALA A 318 19.28 -18.36 -9.17
CA ALA A 318 19.80 -17.16 -8.52
C ALA A 318 19.93 -17.37 -7.00
N VAL A 319 18.90 -17.93 -6.35
CA VAL A 319 18.92 -18.18 -4.91
C VAL A 319 19.90 -19.29 -4.52
N SER A 320 20.01 -20.36 -5.30
CA SER A 320 20.98 -21.43 -5.01
C SER A 320 22.43 -20.92 -5.07
N GLN A 321 22.74 -20.01 -6.00
CA GLN A 321 24.06 -19.39 -6.11
C GLN A 321 24.43 -18.45 -4.95
N LEU A 322 23.45 -17.98 -4.15
CA LEU A 322 23.73 -17.13 -2.99
C LEU A 322 24.32 -17.90 -1.80
N ASN A 323 24.04 -19.22 -1.71
CA ASN A 323 24.40 -20.05 -0.55
C ASN A 323 23.95 -19.47 0.82
N ASP A 324 22.87 -18.69 0.84
CA ASP A 324 22.33 -18.06 2.04
C ASP A 324 21.13 -18.85 2.58
N GLN A 325 21.28 -19.43 3.77
CA GLN A 325 20.26 -20.27 4.43
C GLN A 325 19.00 -19.51 4.87
N LYS A 326 19.01 -18.17 4.81
CA LYS A 326 17.87 -17.31 5.10
C LYS A 326 17.26 -16.72 3.83
N VAL A 327 17.59 -17.24 2.66
CA VAL A 327 16.93 -16.91 1.39
C VAL A 327 16.17 -18.14 0.89
N PHE A 328 14.87 -17.98 0.71
CA PHE A 328 13.93 -19.03 0.39
C PHE A 328 13.29 -18.78 -0.97
N VAL A 329 12.77 -19.83 -1.61
CA VAL A 329 12.00 -19.74 -2.86
C VAL A 329 10.63 -20.37 -2.66
N ASP A 330 9.58 -19.67 -3.09
CA ASP A 330 8.21 -20.19 -3.14
C ASP A 330 7.49 -19.70 -4.41
N ILE A 331 7.14 -20.61 -5.32
CA ILE A 331 6.58 -20.24 -6.64
C ILE A 331 5.07 -20.40 -6.59
N PHE A 332 4.34 -19.30 -6.75
CA PHE A 332 2.88 -19.34 -6.76
C PHE A 332 2.35 -20.12 -7.95
N LYS A 333 1.23 -20.80 -7.74
CA LYS A 333 0.49 -21.46 -8.84
C LYS A 333 -0.02 -20.42 -9.84
N PRO A 334 0.04 -20.67 -11.16
CA PRO A 334 -0.53 -19.78 -12.15
C PRO A 334 -2.04 -19.59 -11.92
N LYS A 335 -2.53 -18.38 -12.14
CA LYS A 335 -3.95 -18.04 -11.93
C LYS A 335 -4.88 -18.53 -13.03
N ASN A 336 -4.35 -18.82 -14.22
CA ASN A 336 -5.10 -19.32 -15.38
C ASN A 336 -6.35 -18.50 -15.74
N SER A 337 -6.23 -17.17 -15.64
CA SER A 337 -7.27 -16.21 -16.01
C SER A 337 -6.61 -14.98 -16.65
N ALA A 338 -7.37 -14.14 -17.35
CA ALA A 338 -6.85 -12.93 -18.01
C ALA A 338 -6.56 -11.78 -17.01
N GLY A 339 -5.73 -10.81 -17.40
CA GLY A 339 -5.47 -9.59 -16.63
C GLY A 339 -4.68 -9.81 -15.33
N HIS A 340 -4.64 -8.81 -14.45
CA HIS A 340 -4.01 -8.88 -13.13
C HIS A 340 -4.82 -9.73 -12.15
N PRO A 341 -4.18 -10.21 -11.05
CA PRO A 341 -4.86 -11.05 -10.07
C PRO A 341 -5.96 -10.29 -9.32
N ARG A 342 -7.20 -10.78 -9.37
CA ARG A 342 -8.35 -10.24 -8.64
C ARG A 342 -8.32 -10.67 -7.17
N ILE A 343 -9.23 -10.14 -6.34
CA ILE A 343 -9.29 -10.40 -4.89
C ILE A 343 -9.21 -11.90 -4.56
N LYS A 344 -9.94 -12.76 -5.28
CA LYS A 344 -9.94 -14.21 -5.04
C LYS A 344 -8.55 -14.84 -5.25
N GLU A 345 -7.84 -14.43 -6.29
CA GLU A 345 -6.53 -14.96 -6.66
C GLU A 345 -5.45 -14.43 -5.70
N GLN A 346 -5.54 -13.16 -5.32
CA GLN A 346 -4.68 -12.53 -4.30
C GLN A 346 -4.84 -13.20 -2.94
N LYS A 347 -6.08 -13.58 -2.56
CA LYS A 347 -6.32 -14.38 -1.36
C LYS A 347 -5.68 -15.77 -1.47
N ALA A 348 -5.77 -16.44 -2.62
CA ALA A 348 -5.14 -17.75 -2.82
C ALA A 348 -3.60 -17.67 -2.69
N MET A 349 -2.99 -16.63 -3.27
CA MET A 349 -1.56 -16.33 -3.09
C MET A 349 -1.22 -16.07 -1.61
N ALA A 350 -2.06 -15.33 -0.89
CA ALA A 350 -1.85 -15.09 0.55
C ALA A 350 -1.90 -16.40 1.34
N ASP A 351 -2.90 -17.24 1.09
CA ASP A 351 -3.07 -18.53 1.77
C ASP A 351 -1.86 -19.46 1.52
N GLU A 352 -1.26 -19.40 0.32
CA GLU A 352 -0.02 -20.10 -0.03
C GLU A 352 1.20 -19.56 0.73
N LEU A 353 1.43 -18.25 0.69
CA LEU A 353 2.54 -17.60 1.38
C LEU A 353 2.45 -17.74 2.91
N ILE A 354 1.25 -17.63 3.48
CA ILE A 354 1.00 -17.87 4.91
C ILE A 354 1.40 -19.29 5.30
N ARG A 355 1.02 -20.29 4.47
CA ARG A 355 1.40 -21.69 4.71
C ARG A 355 2.91 -21.83 4.64
N PHE A 356 3.57 -21.25 3.65
CA PHE A 356 5.01 -21.28 3.50
C PHE A 356 5.73 -20.70 4.74
N ILE A 357 5.34 -19.50 5.17
CA ILE A 357 5.91 -18.81 6.33
C ILE A 357 5.74 -19.63 7.61
N LYS A 358 4.58 -20.26 7.81
CA LYS A 358 4.32 -21.14 8.97
C LYS A 358 5.17 -22.40 8.94
N THR A 359 5.21 -23.12 7.81
CA THR A 359 5.97 -24.36 7.66
C THR A 359 7.46 -24.13 7.94
N ASN A 360 7.99 -22.99 7.49
CA ASN A 360 9.39 -22.62 7.70
C ASN A 360 9.65 -21.84 9.00
N ASN A 361 8.63 -21.61 9.84
CA ASN A 361 8.74 -20.90 11.11
C ASN A 361 9.38 -19.48 11.02
N LEU A 362 9.06 -18.73 9.96
CA LEU A 362 9.74 -17.45 9.66
C LEU A 362 9.18 -16.25 10.44
N ALA A 363 7.94 -16.33 10.93
CA ALA A 363 7.24 -15.24 11.62
C ALA A 363 7.35 -15.35 13.15
N LYS A 364 8.58 -15.44 13.67
CA LYS A 364 8.88 -15.49 15.11
C LYS A 364 9.25 -14.12 15.67
#